data_AF-A0AA88YS80-F1
#
_entry.id   AF-A0AA88YS80-F1
#
_cell.length_a   1.000
_cell.length_b   1.000
_cell.length_c   1.000
_cell.angle_alpha   90.00
_cell.angle_beta   90.00
_cell.angle_gamma   90.00
#
_symmetry.space_group_name_H-M   'P 1'
#
loop_
_entity.id
_entity.type
_entity.pdbx_description
1 polymer ?
#
loop_
_entity_poly.entity_id
_entity_poly.type
_entity_poly.pdbx_seq_one_letter_code
_entity_poly.pdbx_strand_id
1 'polypeptide(L)'
;MEEMRVDLREWVPPNKPTTKGVSFPFKRWASLRDHLELIDEKATAIFDGQNVDERIHIVGNVHVSINSKYPGVDIRHFWFPVDSDEPRASRKGLSLKPDEWQKFKATFPKVEDMVDGASEAQACIHDDDHQNQEGMLRCPEYSPRDYQNWQ
;
A
#
# COMPACT_ATOMS: atom_id res chain seq x y z
N MET A 1 -12.37 0.80 20.24
CA MET A 1 -12.50 2.06 19.49
C MET A 1 -12.44 1.73 18.02
N GLU A 2 -13.27 2.35 17.20
CA GLU A 2 -13.24 2.17 15.75
C GLU A 2 -12.01 2.89 15.20
N GLU A 3 -11.13 2.16 14.51
CA GLU A 3 -9.91 2.73 13.92
C GLU A 3 -10.25 3.45 12.61
N MET A 4 -9.90 4.73 12.54
CA MET A 4 -10.06 5.57 11.35
C MET A 4 -9.23 5.02 10.19
N ARG A 5 -9.81 5.11 8.99
CA ARG A 5 -9.25 4.51 7.77
C ARG A 5 -9.54 5.33 6.53
N VAL A 6 -8.63 5.26 5.58
CA VAL A 6 -8.77 5.79 4.23
C VAL A 6 -9.03 4.63 3.28
N ASP A 7 -10.16 4.66 2.60
CA ASP A 7 -10.59 3.59 1.69
C ASP A 7 -10.40 4.02 0.24
N LEU A 8 -9.52 3.30 -0.48
CA LEU A 8 -9.37 3.44 -1.92
C LEU A 8 -10.24 2.40 -2.62
N ARG A 9 -11.29 2.84 -3.33
CA ARG A 9 -12.31 1.98 -3.94
C ARG A 9 -12.57 2.35 -5.40
N GLU A 10 -12.90 1.34 -6.21
CA GLU A 10 -13.59 1.56 -7.48
C GLU A 10 -15.05 1.98 -7.24
N TRP A 11 -15.59 2.87 -8.07
CA TRP A 11 -16.96 3.37 -7.95
C TRP A 11 -17.80 2.91 -9.14
N VAL A 12 -19.02 2.45 -8.84
CA VAL A 12 -20.06 2.23 -9.85
C VAL A 12 -21.02 3.42 -9.83
N PRO A 13 -21.37 3.98 -11.00
CA PRO A 13 -22.39 5.02 -11.09
C PRO A 13 -23.73 4.59 -10.44
N PRO A 14 -24.49 5.50 -9.81
CA PRO A 14 -24.21 6.93 -9.71
C PRO A 14 -23.24 7.31 -8.60
N ASN A 15 -23.13 6.55 -7.50
CA ASN A 15 -22.29 6.89 -6.34
C ASN A 15 -22.09 5.70 -5.36
N LYS A 16 -21.90 4.47 -5.87
CA LYS A 16 -21.73 3.29 -5.00
C LYS A 16 -20.30 2.77 -5.06
N PRO A 17 -19.53 2.77 -3.95
CA PRO A 17 -18.24 2.12 -3.94
C PRO A 17 -18.41 0.60 -4.08
N THR A 18 -17.51 -0.01 -4.85
CA THR A 18 -17.40 -1.47 -4.96
C THR A 18 -16.64 -2.04 -3.77
N THR A 19 -16.64 -3.37 -3.65
CA THR A 19 -15.75 -4.09 -2.74
C THR A 19 -14.30 -4.16 -3.25
N LYS A 20 -14.05 -3.78 -4.51
CA LYS A 20 -12.71 -3.77 -5.11
C LYS A 20 -11.97 -2.51 -4.67
N GLY A 21 -10.83 -2.74 -4.02
CA GLY A 21 -10.12 -1.67 -3.33
C GLY A 21 -9.18 -2.16 -2.26
N VAL A 22 -8.56 -1.18 -1.60
CA VAL A 22 -7.69 -1.37 -0.43
C VAL A 22 -8.16 -0.40 0.65
N SER A 23 -8.12 -0.85 1.90
CA SER A 23 -8.47 -0.06 3.07
C SER A 23 -7.20 0.18 3.88
N PHE A 24 -6.94 1.43 4.21
CA PHE A 24 -5.75 1.86 4.93
C PHE A 24 -6.14 2.44 6.27
N PRO A 25 -6.02 1.68 7.38
CA PRO A 25 -5.84 2.27 8.70
C PRO A 25 -4.80 3.38 8.67
N PHE A 26 -4.92 4.40 9.53
CA PHE A 26 -4.07 5.59 9.47
C PHE A 26 -2.56 5.28 9.50
N LYS A 27 -2.11 4.30 10.31
CA LYS A 27 -0.70 3.87 10.29
C LYS A 27 -0.26 3.34 8.92
N ARG A 28 -1.15 2.62 8.22
CA ARG A 28 -0.87 2.12 6.86
C ARG A 28 -0.96 3.20 5.80
N TRP A 29 -1.86 4.17 5.98
CA TRP A 29 -1.94 5.35 5.13
C TRP A 29 -0.64 6.17 5.20
N ALA A 30 -0.14 6.41 6.41
CA ALA A 30 1.14 7.06 6.62
C ALA A 30 2.29 6.28 5.96
N SER A 31 2.32 4.95 6.08
CA SER A 31 3.31 4.13 5.37
C SER A 31 3.22 4.28 3.85
N LEU A 32 2.01 4.29 3.27
CA LEU A 32 1.85 4.51 1.83
C LEU A 32 2.33 5.91 1.41
N ARG A 33 2.04 6.93 2.22
CA ARG A 33 2.53 8.31 2.02
C ARG A 33 4.05 8.37 2.05
N ASP A 34 4.70 7.72 3.00
CA ASP A 34 6.16 7.70 3.15
C ASP A 34 6.85 7.06 1.92
N HIS A 35 6.16 6.15 1.21
CA HIS A 35 6.65 5.53 -0.03
C HIS A 35 6.24 6.27 -1.32
N LEU A 36 5.46 7.35 -1.22
CA LEU A 36 4.81 7.96 -2.40
C LEU A 36 5.81 8.44 -3.45
N GLU A 37 6.92 9.06 -3.01
CA GLU A 37 7.99 9.54 -3.89
C GLU A 37 8.68 8.39 -4.63
N LEU A 38 9.05 7.33 -3.91
CA LEU A 38 9.67 6.15 -4.51
C LEU A 38 8.74 5.49 -5.53
N ILE A 39 7.46 5.30 -5.18
CA ILE A 39 6.46 4.72 -6.09
C ILE A 39 6.33 5.61 -7.34
N ASP A 40 6.30 6.93 -7.17
CA ASP A 40 6.14 7.86 -8.27
C ASP A 40 7.33 7.91 -9.22
N GLU A 41 8.56 7.83 -8.68
CA GLU A 41 9.78 7.72 -9.47
C GLU A 41 9.71 6.49 -10.39
N LYS A 42 9.38 5.32 -9.83
CA LYS A 42 9.29 4.06 -10.59
C LYS A 42 8.11 4.07 -11.57
N ALA A 43 6.97 4.64 -11.18
CA ALA A 43 5.82 4.81 -12.05
C ALA A 43 6.16 5.73 -13.24
N THR A 44 6.85 6.84 -13.00
CA THR A 44 7.27 7.76 -14.07
C THR A 44 8.24 7.08 -15.04
N ALA A 45 9.20 6.31 -14.52
CA ALA A 45 10.13 5.55 -15.34
C ALA A 45 9.41 4.60 -16.33
N ILE A 46 8.38 3.87 -15.89
CA ILE A 46 7.61 3.02 -16.82
C ILE A 46 6.76 3.83 -17.80
N PHE A 47 6.26 4.99 -17.41
CA PHE A 47 5.47 5.85 -18.31
C PHE A 47 6.35 6.48 -19.40
N ASP A 48 7.63 6.70 -19.10
CA ASP A 48 8.66 7.13 -20.06
C ASP A 48 9.22 5.97 -20.90
N GLY A 49 8.67 4.75 -20.76
CA GLY A 49 9.04 3.58 -21.54
C GLY A 49 10.27 2.84 -21.04
N GLN A 50 10.73 3.11 -19.81
CA GLN A 50 11.80 2.34 -19.20
C GLN A 50 11.32 0.96 -18.75
N ASN A 51 12.24 0.00 -18.75
CA ASN A 51 11.94 -1.36 -18.30
C ASN A 51 12.14 -1.49 -16.78
N VAL A 52 11.03 -1.43 -16.03
CA VAL A 52 10.99 -1.60 -14.57
C VAL A 52 10.08 -2.77 -14.23
N ASP A 53 10.50 -3.58 -13.27
CA ASP A 53 9.70 -4.66 -12.66
C ASP A 53 9.96 -4.67 -11.16
N GLU A 54 9.14 -3.91 -10.43
CA GLU A 54 9.33 -3.66 -9.01
C GLU A 54 8.09 -4.06 -8.23
N ARG A 55 8.32 -4.60 -7.02
CA ARG A 55 7.28 -4.88 -6.04
C ARG A 55 7.70 -4.35 -4.69
N ILE A 56 7.14 -3.22 -4.31
CA ILE A 56 7.45 -2.50 -3.08
C ILE A 56 6.48 -2.98 -1.99
N HIS A 57 7.01 -3.57 -0.92
CA HIS A 57 6.21 -3.82 0.28
C HIS A 57 5.93 -2.50 0.99
N ILE A 58 4.65 -2.20 1.24
CA ILE A 58 4.28 -1.02 2.01
C ILE A 58 4.16 -1.42 3.47
N VAL A 59 3.15 -2.22 3.78
CA VAL A 59 2.80 -2.61 5.15
C VAL A 59 1.62 -3.61 5.14
N GLY A 60 1.52 -4.51 6.11
CA GLY A 60 0.34 -5.32 6.36
C GLY A 60 -0.07 -6.18 5.17
N ASN A 61 0.93 -6.78 4.50
CA ASN A 61 0.80 -7.50 3.23
C ASN A 61 0.35 -6.66 2.02
N VAL A 62 0.19 -5.36 2.13
CA VAL A 62 -0.06 -4.49 0.98
C VAL A 62 1.26 -4.25 0.25
N HIS A 63 1.24 -4.52 -1.05
CA HIS A 63 2.36 -4.22 -1.93
C HIS A 63 1.90 -3.33 -3.08
N VAL A 64 2.85 -2.56 -3.59
CA VAL A 64 2.71 -1.81 -4.84
C VAL A 64 3.57 -2.47 -5.90
N SER A 65 2.95 -2.90 -6.99
CA SER A 65 3.66 -3.52 -8.13
C SER A 65 3.65 -2.57 -9.31
N ILE A 66 4.81 -2.39 -9.93
CA ILE A 66 5.06 -1.50 -11.07
C ILE A 66 5.81 -2.31 -12.11
N ASN A 67 5.17 -2.56 -13.26
CA ASN A 67 5.70 -3.48 -14.27
C ASN A 67 5.55 -2.90 -15.67
N SER A 68 6.64 -2.90 -16.44
CA SER A 68 6.70 -2.38 -17.82
C SER A 68 5.77 -3.10 -18.81
N LYS A 69 5.43 -4.38 -18.57
CA LYS A 69 4.48 -5.14 -19.40
C LYS A 69 3.04 -4.67 -19.23
N TYR A 70 2.69 -4.11 -18.07
CA TYR A 70 1.37 -3.59 -17.75
C TYR A 70 1.51 -2.19 -17.13
N PRO A 71 1.75 -1.15 -17.95
CA PRO A 71 2.07 0.18 -17.44
C PRO A 71 0.97 0.74 -16.53
N GLY A 72 1.29 0.89 -15.26
CA GLY A 72 0.40 1.35 -14.20
C GLY A 72 0.96 1.06 -12.82
N VAL A 73 0.21 1.44 -11.80
CA VAL A 73 0.54 1.22 -10.38
C VAL A 73 -0.50 0.28 -9.77
N ASP A 74 -0.13 -0.97 -9.47
CA ASP A 74 -1.02 -1.95 -8.83
C ASP A 74 -0.81 -1.96 -7.32
N ILE A 75 -1.82 -1.49 -6.56
CA ILE A 75 -1.81 -1.46 -5.10
C ILE A 75 -2.71 -2.58 -4.59
N ARG A 76 -2.17 -3.56 -3.87
CA ARG A 76 -2.88 -4.80 -3.58
C ARG A 76 -2.44 -5.51 -2.31
N HIS A 77 -3.38 -6.15 -1.63
CA HIS A 77 -3.07 -7.12 -0.59
C HIS A 77 -2.57 -8.43 -1.19
N PHE A 78 -1.48 -8.93 -0.62
CA PHE A 78 -0.98 -10.27 -0.84
C PHE A 78 -1.36 -11.16 0.35
N TRP A 79 -1.27 -12.46 0.13
CA TRP A 79 -1.42 -13.46 1.18
C TRP A 79 -0.46 -14.61 0.90
N PHE A 80 -0.17 -15.38 1.93
CA PHE A 80 0.73 -16.51 1.86
C PHE A 80 -0.07 -17.80 2.00
N PRO A 81 -0.05 -18.67 0.98
CA PRO A 81 -0.61 -20.00 1.11
C PRO A 81 0.11 -20.80 2.20
N VAL A 82 -0.65 -21.65 2.90
CA VAL A 82 -0.11 -22.52 3.97
C VAL A 82 1.06 -23.36 3.47
N ASP A 83 0.99 -23.82 2.22
CA ASP A 83 1.99 -24.72 1.63
C ASP A 83 2.98 -23.99 0.70
N SER A 84 3.15 -22.67 0.83
CA SER A 84 4.01 -21.90 -0.08
C SER A 84 4.65 -20.69 0.55
N ASP A 85 5.95 -20.57 0.33
CA ASP A 85 6.70 -19.37 0.69
C ASP A 85 6.51 -18.20 -0.29
N GLU A 86 5.69 -18.35 -1.32
CA GLU A 86 5.48 -17.30 -2.32
C GLU A 86 4.20 -16.48 -2.07
N PRO A 87 4.30 -15.14 -2.02
CA PRO A 87 3.12 -14.28 -1.92
C PRO A 87 2.22 -14.43 -3.12
N ARG A 88 0.91 -14.59 -2.88
CA ARG A 88 -0.11 -14.54 -3.92
C ARG A 88 -0.93 -13.26 -3.83
N ALA A 89 -1.10 -12.62 -4.98
CA ALA A 89 -1.97 -11.46 -5.14
C ALA A 89 -3.42 -11.83 -4.78
N SER A 90 -4.07 -11.02 -3.94
CA SER A 90 -5.49 -11.19 -3.63
C SER A 90 -6.38 -10.39 -4.60
N ARG A 91 -7.70 -10.61 -4.53
CA ARG A 91 -8.68 -9.77 -5.24
C ARG A 91 -8.87 -8.38 -4.61
N LYS A 92 -8.29 -8.13 -3.44
CA LYS A 92 -8.36 -6.84 -2.72
C LYS A 92 -7.22 -5.95 -3.18
N GLY A 93 -7.47 -5.17 -4.22
CA GLY A 93 -6.49 -4.27 -4.82
C GLY A 93 -7.07 -3.47 -5.96
N LEU A 94 -6.30 -2.48 -6.42
CA LEU A 94 -6.62 -1.62 -7.54
C LEU A 94 -5.39 -1.45 -8.42
N SER A 95 -5.62 -1.38 -9.72
CA SER A 95 -4.60 -1.09 -10.71
C SER A 95 -4.90 0.28 -11.28
N LEU A 96 -4.05 1.25 -11.00
CA LEU A 96 -4.21 2.64 -11.43
C LEU A 96 -3.43 2.86 -12.73
N LYS A 97 -4.12 3.36 -13.75
CA LYS A 97 -3.52 3.85 -14.99
C LYS A 97 -2.69 5.12 -14.75
N PRO A 98 -1.85 5.54 -15.71
CA PRO A 98 -1.03 6.73 -15.54
C PRO A 98 -1.82 7.99 -15.11
N ASP A 99 -2.97 8.26 -15.72
CA ASP A 99 -3.80 9.42 -15.37
C ASP A 99 -4.50 9.28 -14.02
N GLU A 100 -4.89 8.05 -13.65
CA GLU A 100 -5.49 7.73 -12.36
C GLU A 100 -4.46 7.85 -11.23
N TRP A 101 -3.21 7.44 -11.48
CA TRP A 101 -2.09 7.60 -10.56
C TRP A 101 -1.81 9.08 -10.24
N GLN A 102 -1.74 9.95 -11.26
CA GLN A 102 -1.55 11.38 -11.03
C GLN A 102 -2.68 11.99 -10.19
N LYS A 103 -3.93 11.61 -10.47
CA LYS A 103 -5.09 12.04 -9.67
C LYS A 103 -4.99 11.53 -8.24
N PHE A 104 -4.63 10.26 -8.06
CA PHE A 104 -4.52 9.62 -6.75
C PHE A 104 -3.47 10.31 -5.86
N LYS A 105 -2.25 10.54 -6.35
CA LYS A 105 -1.23 11.28 -5.60
C LYS A 105 -1.70 12.67 -5.18
N ALA A 106 -2.39 13.38 -6.08
CA ALA A 106 -2.94 14.70 -5.80
C ALA A 106 -4.08 14.70 -4.75
N THR A 107 -4.56 13.52 -4.31
CA THR A 107 -5.52 13.41 -3.20
C THR A 107 -4.87 13.33 -1.83
N PHE A 108 -3.59 12.98 -1.70
CA PHE A 108 -2.93 12.87 -0.40
C PHE A 108 -3.06 14.14 0.46
N PRO A 109 -2.63 15.32 -0.02
CA PRO A 109 -2.78 16.55 0.76
C PRO A 109 -4.25 16.87 1.07
N LYS A 110 -5.18 16.53 0.17
CA LYS A 110 -6.62 16.75 0.39
C LYS A 110 -7.17 15.87 1.51
N VAL A 111 -6.73 14.61 1.58
CA VAL A 111 -7.12 13.70 2.66
C VAL A 111 -6.55 14.19 3.98
N GLU A 112 -5.29 14.63 3.99
CA GLU A 112 -4.63 15.20 5.16
C GLU A 112 -5.32 16.47 5.67
N ASP A 113 -5.79 17.34 4.78
CA ASP A 113 -6.52 18.56 5.14
C ASP A 113 -7.96 18.29 5.62
N MET A 114 -8.61 17.24 5.10
CA MET A 114 -10.03 16.96 5.34
C MET A 114 -10.30 15.99 6.49
N VAL A 115 -9.32 15.18 6.86
CA VAL A 115 -9.49 14.08 7.82
C VAL A 115 -8.58 14.30 9.02
N ASP A 116 -9.17 14.70 10.13
CA ASP A 116 -8.47 14.90 11.41
C ASP A 116 -7.62 13.66 11.78
N GLY A 117 -6.35 13.87 12.10
CA GLY A 117 -5.42 12.82 12.48
C GLY A 117 -4.74 12.10 11.31
N ALA A 118 -5.15 12.34 10.05
CA ALA A 118 -4.53 11.70 8.90
C ALA A 118 -3.13 12.26 8.60
N SER A 119 -2.92 13.56 8.81
CA SER A 119 -1.61 14.21 8.57
C SER A 119 -0.60 13.88 9.66
N GLU A 120 -1.07 13.76 10.90
CA GLU A 120 -0.30 13.44 12.10
C GLU A 120 -0.03 11.95 12.25
N ALA A 121 -0.72 11.11 11.48
CA ALA A 121 -0.49 9.67 11.48
C ALA A 121 0.96 9.36 11.11
N GLN A 122 1.56 8.44 11.85
CA GLN A 122 2.91 7.94 11.62
C GLN A 122 2.87 6.47 11.24
N ALA A 123 3.71 6.09 10.29
CA ALA A 123 3.94 4.69 9.98
C ALA A 123 4.58 3.99 11.19
N CYS A 124 4.25 2.72 11.42
CA CYS A 124 4.75 2.01 12.59
C CYS A 124 6.28 1.84 12.63
N ILE A 125 7.02 2.04 11.53
CA ILE A 125 8.51 2.05 11.56
C ILE A 125 9.09 3.14 12.47
N HIS A 126 8.30 4.18 12.75
CA HIS A 126 8.69 5.26 13.64
C HIS A 126 8.34 4.97 15.11
N ASP A 127 7.65 3.85 15.39
CA ASP A 127 7.35 3.43 16.76
C ASP A 127 8.61 2.87 17.47
N ASP A 128 8.65 2.97 18.80
CA ASP A 128 9.80 2.54 19.61
C ASP A 128 10.12 1.03 19.50
N ASP A 129 9.11 0.22 19.18
CA ASP A 129 9.25 -1.22 18.96
C ASP A 129 9.92 -1.56 17.62
N HIS A 130 10.20 -0.59 16.75
CA HIS A 130 10.92 -0.78 15.48
C HIS A 130 12.39 -0.32 15.54
N GLN A 131 12.88 0.07 16.73
CA GLN A 131 14.26 0.57 16.91
C GLN A 131 15.34 -0.53 16.89
N ASN A 132 14.96 -1.79 16.69
CA ASN A 132 15.89 -2.89 16.50
C ASN A 132 15.32 -3.95 15.54
N GLN A 133 16.21 -4.83 15.06
CA GLN A 133 15.85 -5.88 14.10
C GLN A 133 14.79 -6.85 14.64
N GLU A 134 14.85 -7.18 15.94
CA GLU A 134 13.92 -8.14 16.54
C GLU A 134 12.48 -7.60 16.55
N GLY A 135 12.31 -6.34 16.93
CA GLY A 135 11.02 -5.69 16.92
C GLY A 135 10.43 -5.50 15.52
N MET A 136 11.26 -5.10 14.55
CA MET A 136 10.89 -5.08 13.12
C MET A 136 10.39 -6.45 12.63
N LEU A 137 11.08 -7.55 13.01
CA LEU A 137 10.76 -8.92 12.57
C LEU A 137 9.52 -9.50 13.25
N ARG A 138 9.13 -9.00 14.42
CA ARG A 138 7.91 -9.36 15.17
C ARG A 138 6.69 -8.53 14.78
N CYS A 139 6.89 -7.49 13.98
CA CYS A 139 5.80 -6.59 13.64
C CYS A 139 4.96 -7.21 12.52
N PRO A 140 3.66 -7.47 12.73
CA PRO A 140 2.80 -8.04 11.69
C PRO A 140 2.53 -7.08 10.52
N GLU A 141 2.92 -5.82 10.66
CA GLU A 141 2.82 -4.81 9.61
C GLU A 141 4.07 -4.83 8.70
N TYR A 142 5.28 -5.03 9.25
CA TYR A 142 6.54 -5.08 8.48
C TYR A 142 6.95 -6.49 8.08
N SER A 143 6.69 -7.45 8.96
CA SER A 143 6.93 -8.88 8.83
C SER A 143 5.59 -9.61 8.98
N PRO A 144 4.64 -9.43 8.04
CA PRO A 144 3.28 -9.99 8.13
C PRO A 144 3.20 -11.53 8.11
N ARG A 145 4.34 -12.21 8.11
CA ARG A 145 4.44 -13.66 8.29
C ARG A 145 5.03 -14.11 9.61
N ASP A 146 5.60 -13.19 10.40
CA ASP A 146 6.39 -13.40 11.62
C ASP A 146 7.28 -14.65 11.66
N TYR A 147 8.58 -14.46 11.93
CA TYR A 147 9.56 -15.56 12.01
C TYR A 147 9.22 -16.67 13.02
N GLN A 148 8.34 -16.38 14.00
CA GLN A 148 7.88 -17.36 14.99
C GLN A 148 6.85 -18.35 14.42
N ASN A 149 6.17 -17.99 13.33
CA ASN A 149 5.21 -18.86 12.64
C ASN A 149 5.86 -19.62 11.47
N TRP A 150 7.19 -19.77 11.48
CA TRP A 150 7.96 -20.58 10.53
C TRP A 150 8.09 -22.05 10.99
N GLN A 151 7.08 -22.57 11.70
CA GLN A 151 7.02 -23.97 12.16
C GLN A 151 5.77 -24.66 11.65
#